data_AF-A0A448T5I4-F1
#
_entry.id   AF-A0A448T5I4-F1
#
_cell.length_a   1.000
_cell.length_b   1.000
_cell.length_c   1.000
_cell.angle_alpha   90.00
_cell.angle_beta   90.00
_cell.angle_gamma   90.00
#
_symmetry.space_group_name_H-M   'P 1'
#
loop_
_entity.id
_entity.type
_entity.pdbx_description
1 polymer ?
#
loop_
_entity_poly.entity_id
_entity_poly.type
_entity_poly.pdbx_seq_one_letter_code
_entity_poly.pdbx_strand_id
1 'polypeptide(L)'
;MLLQGGMAGVLLGVLTTFVGGFFNIRADRLVGGSGIAGAAASSTAGNAVATPLAIAQADPSLASVAAAAAPLIAASVITTAILTPILSSWVAKRNAAKGAALKETA
;
A
#
# COMPACT_ATOMS: atom_id res chain seq x y z
N MET A 1 10.72 6.22 -16.23
CA MET A 1 10.27 5.43 -15.06
C MET A 1 8.77 5.11 -15.11
N LEU A 2 7.84 6.06 -15.19
CA LEU A 2 6.40 5.72 -15.18
C LEU A 2 5.88 5.02 -16.44
N LEU A 3 6.31 5.44 -17.63
CA LEU A 3 5.91 4.83 -18.90
C LEU A 3 6.43 3.39 -19.08
N GLN A 4 7.49 3.01 -18.33
CA GLN A 4 8.14 1.70 -18.44
C GLN A 4 7.70 0.73 -17.34
N GLY A 5 7.34 1.25 -16.16
CA GLY A 5 6.64 0.47 -15.12
C GLY A 5 5.18 0.19 -15.47
N GLY A 6 4.54 1.07 -16.23
CA GLY A 6 3.26 0.84 -16.91
C GLY A 6 2.13 0.30 -16.03
N MET A 7 1.23 -0.47 -16.66
CA MET A 7 0.08 -1.11 -16.01
C MET A 7 0.48 -2.11 -14.91
N ALA A 8 1.64 -2.76 -15.04
CA ALA A 8 2.10 -3.75 -14.08
C ALA A 8 2.42 -3.11 -12.71
N GLY A 9 3.05 -1.92 -12.71
CA GLY A 9 3.28 -1.17 -11.48
C GLY A 9 1.99 -0.64 -10.84
N VAL A 10 1.01 -0.25 -11.65
CA VAL A 10 -0.32 0.13 -11.15
C VAL A 10 -1.02 -1.08 -10.51
N LEU A 11 -1.01 -2.22 -11.18
CA LEU A 11 -1.59 -3.46 -10.66
C LEU A 11 -0.90 -3.87 -9.35
N LEU A 12 0.42 -3.75 -9.28
CA LEU A 12 1.19 -3.98 -8.05
C LEU A 12 0.75 -3.04 -6.92
N GLY A 13 0.54 -1.75 -7.20
CA GLY A 13 0.05 -0.78 -6.21
C GLY A 13 -1.37 -1.08 -5.73
N VAL A 14 -2.27 -1.46 -6.64
CA VAL A 14 -3.63 -1.91 -6.31
C VAL A 14 -3.57 -3.13 -5.39
N LEU A 15 -2.81 -4.16 -5.77
CA LEU A 15 -2.64 -5.36 -4.95
C LEU A 15 -2.04 -5.05 -3.59
N THR A 16 -1.00 -4.22 -3.54
CA THR A 16 -0.37 -3.78 -2.28
C THR A 16 -1.39 -3.10 -1.36
N THR A 17 -2.22 -2.20 -1.91
CA THR A 17 -3.20 -1.44 -1.12
C THR A 17 -4.32 -2.33 -0.61
N PHE A 18 -4.89 -3.21 -1.44
CA PHE A 18 -6.06 -4.00 -1.06
C PHE A 18 -5.71 -5.31 -0.34
N VAL A 19 -4.73 -6.06 -0.84
CA VAL A 19 -4.28 -7.31 -0.23
C VAL A 19 -3.49 -7.00 1.04
N GLY A 20 -2.49 -6.10 0.96
CA GLY A 20 -1.78 -5.60 2.14
C GLY A 20 -2.74 -4.89 3.11
N GLY A 21 -3.66 -4.09 2.58
CA GLY A 21 -4.81 -3.50 3.28
C GLY A 21 -5.54 -4.48 4.17
N PHE A 22 -5.99 -5.59 3.60
CA PHE A 22 -6.74 -6.61 4.32
C PHE A 22 -5.96 -7.13 5.55
N PHE A 23 -4.69 -7.50 5.36
CA PHE A 23 -3.87 -8.01 6.46
C PHE A 23 -3.55 -6.93 7.50
N ASN A 24 -3.14 -5.74 7.07
CA ASN A 24 -2.78 -4.64 7.96
C ASN A 24 -3.98 -4.13 8.77
N ILE A 25 -5.15 -3.98 8.16
CA ILE A 25 -6.38 -3.60 8.87
C ILE A 25 -6.75 -4.67 9.90
N ARG A 26 -6.60 -5.96 9.55
CA ARG A 26 -6.91 -7.05 10.47
C ARG A 26 -5.93 -7.09 11.63
N ALA A 27 -4.64 -6.93 11.36
CA ALA A 27 -3.59 -6.86 12.36
C ALA A 27 -3.81 -5.68 13.31
N ASP A 28 -4.06 -4.48 12.78
CA ASP A 28 -4.38 -3.28 13.57
C ASP A 28 -5.57 -3.53 14.50
N ARG A 29 -6.62 -4.18 14.01
CA ARG A 29 -7.78 -4.55 14.85
C ARG A 29 -7.47 -5.64 15.89
N LEU A 30 -6.59 -6.58 15.58
CA LEU A 30 -6.20 -7.65 16.52
C LEU A 30 -5.41 -7.10 17.71
N VAL A 31 -4.65 -6.03 17.51
CA VAL A 31 -3.91 -5.34 18.58
C VAL A 31 -4.74 -4.26 19.30
N GLY A 32 -6.05 -4.19 19.04
CA GLY A 32 -6.98 -3.26 19.70
C GLY A 32 -7.18 -1.93 18.98
N GLY A 33 -6.61 -1.74 17.79
CA GLY A 33 -6.81 -0.57 16.95
C GLY A 33 -8.16 -0.57 16.20
N SER A 34 -8.49 0.56 15.57
CA SER A 34 -9.74 0.74 14.84
C SER A 34 -9.72 0.15 13.41
N GLY A 35 -8.54 -0.24 12.93
CA GLY A 35 -8.30 -0.63 11.53
C GLY A 35 -7.90 0.55 10.64
N ILE A 36 -7.98 1.80 11.12
CA ILE A 36 -7.64 3.00 10.33
C ILE A 36 -6.13 3.12 10.17
N ALA A 37 -5.35 2.85 11.22
CA ALA A 37 -3.89 2.88 11.16
C ALA A 37 -3.36 1.77 10.24
N GLY A 38 -3.96 0.58 10.31
CA GLY A 38 -3.67 -0.52 9.38
C GLY A 38 -3.98 -0.15 7.93
N ALA A 39 -5.12 0.50 7.67
CA ALA A 39 -5.44 1.00 6.34
C ALA A 39 -4.42 2.03 5.85
N ALA A 40 -4.00 2.96 6.71
CA ALA A 40 -3.02 3.99 6.40
C ALA A 40 -1.61 3.44 6.14
N ALA A 41 -1.23 2.35 6.81
CA ALA A 41 0.03 1.66 6.60
C ALA A 41 0.09 0.85 5.30
N SER A 42 -1.04 0.69 4.59
CA SER A 42 -1.15 -0.18 3.41
C SER A 42 -0.77 0.55 2.13
N SER A 43 0.49 0.97 2.07
CA SER A 43 1.08 1.70 0.96
C SER A 43 2.48 1.17 0.62
N THR A 44 2.92 1.37 -0.62
CA THR A 44 4.33 1.19 -0.98
C THR A 44 5.11 2.41 -0.50
N ALA A 45 6.11 2.22 0.37
CA ALA A 45 6.95 3.32 0.85
C ALA A 45 7.77 3.92 -0.30
N GLY A 46 7.85 5.25 -0.38
CA GLY A 46 8.56 5.94 -1.48
C GLY A 46 10.05 5.62 -1.54
N ASN A 47 10.68 5.30 -0.41
CA ASN A 47 12.07 4.87 -0.34
C ASN A 47 12.33 3.50 -1.02
N ALA A 48 11.29 2.68 -1.23
CA ALA A 48 11.41 1.36 -1.86
C ALA A 48 11.88 1.46 -3.32
N VAL A 49 11.72 2.62 -3.97
CA VAL A 49 12.21 2.85 -5.34
C VAL A 49 13.74 2.75 -5.42
N ALA A 50 14.46 3.04 -4.32
CA ALA A 50 15.92 2.94 -4.27
C ALA A 50 16.42 1.50 -3.99
N THR A 51 15.55 0.61 -3.51
CA THR A 51 15.93 -0.75 -3.12
C THR A 51 16.56 -1.58 -4.25
N PRO A 52 16.05 -1.57 -5.50
CA PRO A 52 16.67 -2.36 -6.57
C PRO A 52 18.10 -1.91 -6.88
N LEU A 53 18.37 -0.60 -6.80
CA LEU A 53 19.72 -0.08 -7.01
C LEU A 53 20.66 -0.55 -5.92
N ALA A 54 20.23 -0.50 -4.65
CA ALA A 54 21.02 -1.00 -3.54
C ALA A 54 21.32 -2.51 -3.69
N ILE A 55 20.36 -3.29 -4.17
CA ILE A 55 20.55 -4.72 -4.47
C ILE A 55 21.59 -4.90 -5.59
N ALA A 56 21.50 -4.14 -6.69
CA ALA A 56 22.46 -4.24 -7.79
C ALA A 56 23.88 -3.80 -7.40
N GLN A 57 24.02 -2.93 -6.40
CA GLN A 57 25.32 -2.58 -5.83
C GLN A 57 25.92 -3.72 -5.01
N ALA A 58 25.09 -4.48 -4.30
CA ALA A 58 25.52 -5.65 -3.55
C ALA A 58 25.82 -6.86 -4.46
N ASP A 59 25.02 -7.03 -5.53
CA ASP A 59 25.16 -8.10 -6.53
C ASP A 59 24.97 -7.53 -7.95
N PRO A 60 26.08 -7.27 -8.68
CA PRO A 60 26.03 -6.75 -10.04
C PRO A 60 25.32 -7.65 -11.05
N SER A 61 25.16 -8.96 -10.78
CA SER A 61 24.43 -9.87 -11.68
C SER A 61 22.95 -9.52 -11.80
N LEU A 62 22.39 -8.81 -10.79
CA LEU A 62 21.01 -8.38 -10.74
C LEU A 62 20.77 -7.00 -11.38
N ALA A 63 21.78 -6.37 -11.99
CA ALA A 63 21.68 -5.02 -12.54
C ALA A 63 20.55 -4.85 -13.58
N SER A 64 20.35 -5.83 -14.46
CA SER A 64 19.28 -5.81 -15.45
C SER A 64 17.88 -5.92 -14.82
N VAL A 65 17.75 -6.74 -13.78
CA VAL A 65 16.51 -6.90 -13.00
C VAL A 65 16.20 -5.62 -12.23
N ALA A 66 17.21 -5.02 -11.61
CA ALA A 66 17.07 -3.77 -10.87
C ALA A 66 16.61 -2.60 -11.76
N ALA A 67 17.16 -2.51 -12.98
CA ALA A 67 16.77 -1.49 -13.95
C ALA A 67 15.29 -1.61 -14.35
N ALA A 68 14.75 -2.83 -14.45
CA ALA A 68 13.33 -3.06 -14.72
C ALA A 68 12.43 -2.86 -13.48
N ALA A 69 12.92 -3.22 -12.28
CA ALA A 69 12.15 -3.17 -11.04
C ALA A 69 11.90 -1.75 -10.51
N ALA A 70 12.87 -0.84 -10.61
CA ALA A 70 12.70 0.51 -10.05
C ALA A 70 11.52 1.30 -10.69
N PRO A 71 11.33 1.28 -12.04
CA PRO A 71 10.13 1.80 -12.70
C PRO A 71 8.81 1.22 -12.16
N LEU A 72 8.75 -0.09 -11.92
CA LEU A 72 7.56 -0.79 -11.42
C LEU A 72 7.20 -0.35 -10.00
N ILE A 73 8.19 -0.30 -9.11
CA ILE A 73 8.01 0.14 -7.73
C ILE A 73 7.59 1.61 -7.70
N ALA A 74 8.18 2.47 -8.53
CA ALA A 74 7.80 3.88 -8.61
C ALA A 74 6.33 4.08 -9.02
N ALA A 75 5.85 3.33 -10.01
CA ALA A 75 4.44 3.34 -10.40
C ALA A 75 3.51 2.80 -9.29
N SER A 76 3.96 1.78 -8.54
CA SER A 76 3.25 1.26 -7.37
C SER A 76 3.10 2.33 -6.27
N VAL A 77 4.18 3.04 -5.94
CA VAL A 77 4.19 4.13 -4.94
C VAL A 77 3.17 5.22 -5.27
N ILE A 78 3.13 5.70 -6.52
CA ILE A 78 2.16 6.73 -6.92
C ILE A 78 0.74 6.19 -6.81
N THR A 79 0.52 4.95 -7.23
CA THR A 79 -0.79 4.30 -7.17
C THR A 79 -1.27 4.17 -5.72
N THR A 80 -0.41 3.69 -4.81
CA THR A 80 -0.76 3.55 -3.40
C THR A 80 -0.91 4.91 -2.71
N ALA A 81 -0.12 5.93 -3.08
CA ALA A 81 -0.28 7.28 -2.55
C ALA A 81 -1.70 7.85 -2.77
N ILE A 82 -2.40 7.42 -3.82
CA ILE A 82 -3.78 7.79 -4.10
C ILE A 82 -4.77 6.85 -3.40
N LEU A 83 -4.56 5.53 -3.47
CA LEU A 83 -5.53 4.55 -2.96
C LEU A 83 -5.54 4.43 -1.43
N THR A 84 -4.39 4.56 -0.76
CA THR A 84 -4.26 4.44 0.70
C THR A 84 -5.10 5.47 1.47
N PRO A 85 -5.13 6.78 1.15
CA PRO A 85 -6.00 7.74 1.84
C PRO A 85 -7.49 7.47 1.59
N ILE A 86 -7.85 6.97 0.39
CA ILE A 86 -9.23 6.56 0.06
C ILE A 86 -9.64 5.37 0.95
N LEU A 87 -8.79 4.33 1.03
CA LEU A 87 -9.02 3.15 1.86
C LEU A 87 -9.16 3.54 3.34
N SER A 88 -8.25 4.38 3.84
CA SER A 88 -8.25 4.85 5.23
C SER A 88 -9.52 5.63 5.56
N SER A 89 -9.93 6.53 4.67
CA SER A 89 -11.17 7.30 4.79
C SER A 89 -12.41 6.39 4.77
N TRP A 90 -12.41 5.35 3.94
CA TRP A 90 -13.49 4.38 3.89
C TRP A 90 -13.61 3.58 5.19
N VAL A 91 -12.49 3.12 5.76
CA VAL A 91 -12.51 2.43 7.07
C VAL A 91 -13.03 3.34 8.17
N ALA A 92 -12.58 4.60 8.20
CA ALA A 92 -13.06 5.60 9.16
C ALA A 92 -14.57 5.83 9.06
N LYS A 93 -15.09 6.05 7.85
CA LYS A 93 -16.54 6.21 7.60
C LYS A 93 -17.34 4.97 8.02
N ARG A 94 -16.82 3.77 7.72
CA ARG A 94 -17.48 2.52 8.12
C ARG A 94 -17.54 2.34 9.63
N ASN A 95 -16.49 2.73 10.35
CA ASN A 95 -16.47 2.68 11.81
C ASN A 95 -17.48 3.67 12.42
N ALA A 96 -17.57 4.88 11.87
CA ALA A 96 -18.56 5.89 12.32
C ALA A 96 -20.01 5.41 12.12
N ALA A 97 -20.33 4.83 10.96
CA ALA A 97 -21.66 4.28 10.69
C ALA A 97 -22.04 3.14 11.64
N LYS A 98 -21.09 2.25 11.98
CA LYS A 98 -21.31 1.19 12.98
C LYS A 98 -21.58 1.75 14.37
N GLY A 99 -20.84 2.79 14.76
CA GLY A 99 -21.03 3.45 16.05
C GLY A 99 -22.41 4.12 16.18
N ALA A 100 -22.95 4.67 15.09
CA ALA A 100 -24.30 5.24 15.07
C ALA A 100 -25.39 4.17 15.27
N ALA A 101 -25.31 3.05 14.53
CA ALA A 101 -26.28 1.96 14.64
C ALA A 101 -26.33 1.30 16.04
N LEU A 102 -25.17 1.21 16.71
CA LEU A 102 -25.06 0.72 18.10
C LEU A 102 -25.74 1.63 19.12
N LYS A 103 -25.84 2.95 18.84
CA LYS A 103 -26.52 3.91 19.73
C LYS A 103 -28.04 3.93 19.56
N GLU A 104 -28.55 3.60 18.38
CA GLU A 104 -30.01 3.52 18.13
C GLU A 104 -30.64 2.24 18.69
N THR A 105 -29.84 1.22 18.98
CA THR A 105 -30.29 -0.09 19.48
C THR A 105 -30.09 -0.29 20.99
N ALA A 106 -29.49 0.70 21.68
CA ALA A 106 -29.23 0.71 23.12
C ALA A 106 -30.18 1.69 23.82
#